data_AF-A0A093V5B2-F1
#
_entry.id   AF-A0A093V5B2-F1
#
_cell.length_a   1.000
_cell.length_b   1.000
_cell.length_c   1.000
_cell.angle_alpha   90.00
_cell.angle_beta   90.00
_cell.angle_gamma   90.00
#
_symmetry.space_group_name_H-M   'P 1'
#
loop_
_entity.id
_entity.type
_entity.pdbx_description
1 polymer ?
#
loop_
_entity_poly.entity_id
_entity_poly.type
_entity_poly.pdbx_seq_one_letter_code
_entity_poly.pdbx_strand_id
1 'polypeptide(L)'
;MEPENSLPQDDNASIVDSDSSHYGVYDELTDRIDTLSQYLIILGNKIGLTEQTMTNLKVQINNINRRLDDIEKNLETIDQDVKARDAQLAGHDTHFLYLRASELENIWDKVTDHIPLEDIYILQGADVALDIQALNFLDETDQQRYEVAQVGFENLYGLSFNNENIQKITNAPPEIRKTIDKRANLKFLRAWKWSSETEYLIDKCDGILKRWENKLNWYYPNVQLRQEYEELEELYINKSL
;
A
#
# COMPACT_ATOMS: atom_id res chain seq x y z
N MET A 1 122.05 -71.93 -25.85
CA MET A 1 122.73 -71.13 -24.84
C MET A 1 121.67 -70.30 -24.15
N GLU A 2 121.25 -70.75 -22.97
CA GLU A 2 120.65 -69.95 -21.90
C GLU A 2 121.69 -68.92 -21.35
N PRO A 3 121.40 -68.03 -20.36
CA PRO A 3 120.13 -67.80 -19.63
C PRO A 3 119.74 -66.31 -19.36
N GLU A 4 118.48 -66.15 -18.96
CA GLU A 4 117.89 -65.45 -17.78
C GLU A 4 118.24 -64.00 -17.35
N ASN A 5 117.15 -63.38 -16.84
CA ASN A 5 116.97 -62.43 -15.72
C ASN A 5 116.37 -61.07 -16.15
N SER A 6 115.33 -60.47 -15.54
CA SER A 6 114.43 -60.81 -14.43
C SER A 6 113.19 -59.87 -14.49
N LEU A 7 112.07 -60.34 -13.92
CA LEU A 7 110.82 -59.63 -13.54
C LEU A 7 111.07 -58.46 -12.52
N PRO A 8 110.09 -57.59 -12.11
CA PRO A 8 108.63 -57.79 -12.08
C PRO A 8 107.69 -56.59 -12.35
N GLN A 9 106.39 -56.94 -12.45
CA GLN A 9 105.13 -56.25 -12.08
C GLN A 9 105.11 -54.72 -11.83
N ASP A 10 104.10 -54.06 -12.42
CA ASP A 10 103.15 -53.31 -11.60
C ASP A 10 101.74 -53.34 -12.20
N ASP A 11 100.80 -53.71 -11.34
CA ASP A 11 99.36 -53.62 -11.51
C ASP A 11 98.96 -52.15 -11.58
N ASN A 12 98.08 -51.78 -12.51
CA ASN A 12 97.10 -50.73 -12.20
C ASN A 12 95.85 -50.85 -13.07
N ALA A 13 94.86 -51.50 -12.46
CA ALA A 13 93.49 -51.04 -12.30
C ALA A 13 92.99 -49.91 -13.22
N SER A 14 91.98 -50.27 -14.02
CA SER A 14 90.65 -49.63 -14.01
C SER A 14 90.58 -48.16 -13.60
N ILE A 15 90.32 -47.29 -14.57
CA ILE A 15 89.38 -46.17 -14.36
C ILE A 15 88.41 -46.15 -15.54
N VAL A 16 87.31 -46.86 -15.33
CA VAL A 16 86.03 -46.63 -16.01
C VAL A 16 85.52 -45.24 -15.60
N ASP A 17 84.93 -44.54 -16.57
CA ASP A 17 83.98 -43.43 -16.47
C ASP A 17 83.79 -42.77 -15.10
N SER A 18 84.12 -41.48 -14.97
CA SER A 18 83.58 -40.64 -13.89
C SER A 18 83.39 -39.16 -14.23
N ASP A 19 83.82 -38.66 -15.40
CA ASP A 19 83.65 -37.24 -15.75
C ASP A 19 82.33 -36.91 -16.47
N SER A 20 81.59 -37.92 -16.95
CA SER A 20 80.31 -37.71 -17.65
C SER A 20 79.10 -37.58 -16.71
N SER A 21 79.22 -37.96 -15.43
CA SER A 21 78.11 -37.91 -14.47
C SER A 21 78.01 -36.59 -13.70
N HIS A 22 79.04 -35.75 -13.72
CA HIS A 22 78.99 -34.43 -13.08
C HIS A 22 78.32 -33.38 -13.98
N TYR A 23 78.60 -33.37 -15.28
CA TYR A 23 77.96 -32.44 -16.22
C TYR A 23 76.44 -32.62 -16.31
N GLY A 24 75.93 -33.86 -16.33
CA GLY A 24 74.47 -34.11 -16.34
C GLY A 24 73.74 -33.69 -15.05
N VAL A 25 74.41 -33.71 -13.90
CA VAL A 25 73.83 -33.28 -12.61
C VAL A 25 73.76 -31.75 -12.51
N TYR A 26 74.72 -31.04 -13.08
CA TYR A 26 74.69 -29.57 -13.16
C TYR A 26 73.59 -29.08 -14.13
N ASP A 27 73.39 -29.76 -15.25
CA ASP A 27 72.32 -29.43 -16.21
C ASP A 27 70.92 -29.68 -15.58
N GLU A 28 70.72 -30.81 -14.90
CA GLU A 28 69.45 -31.10 -14.21
C GLU A 28 69.17 -30.12 -13.06
N LEU A 29 70.20 -29.69 -12.33
CA LEU A 29 70.05 -28.67 -11.28
C LEU A 29 69.68 -27.31 -11.87
N THR A 30 70.26 -26.95 -13.01
CA THR A 30 69.96 -25.69 -13.73
C THR A 30 68.52 -25.68 -14.23
N ASP A 31 68.04 -26.76 -14.85
CA ASP A 31 66.66 -26.90 -15.30
C ASP A 31 65.64 -26.80 -14.14
N ARG A 32 65.99 -27.36 -12.97
CA ARG A 32 65.16 -27.25 -11.76
C ARG A 32 65.12 -25.82 -11.22
N ILE A 33 66.24 -25.10 -11.27
CA ILE A 33 66.31 -23.67 -10.88
C ILE A 33 65.48 -22.80 -11.83
N ASP A 34 65.56 -23.06 -13.13
CA ASP A 34 64.77 -22.33 -14.13
C ASP A 34 63.27 -22.60 -13.97
N THR A 35 62.89 -23.85 -13.72
CA THR A 35 61.52 -24.24 -13.43
C THR A 35 60.99 -23.56 -12.16
N LEU A 36 61.78 -23.53 -11.09
CA LEU A 36 61.43 -22.82 -9.85
C LEU A 36 61.30 -21.30 -10.08
N SER A 37 62.16 -20.73 -10.91
CA SER A 37 62.12 -19.31 -11.26
C SER A 37 60.83 -18.98 -12.03
N GLN A 38 60.43 -19.83 -12.99
CA GLN A 38 59.15 -19.69 -13.69
C GLN A 38 57.96 -19.79 -12.73
N TYR A 39 57.97 -20.76 -11.81
CA TYR A 39 56.90 -20.87 -10.81
C TYR A 39 56.82 -19.65 -9.90
N LEU A 40 57.95 -19.10 -9.46
CA LEU A 40 57.99 -17.88 -8.65
C LEU A 40 57.41 -16.68 -9.39
N ILE A 41 57.70 -16.53 -10.70
CA ILE A 41 57.11 -15.47 -11.53
C ILE A 41 55.59 -15.64 -11.61
N ILE A 42 55.10 -16.86 -11.87
CA ILE A 42 53.66 -17.14 -11.95
C ILE A 42 52.96 -16.85 -10.62
N LEU A 43 53.58 -17.26 -9.50
CA LEU A 43 53.09 -16.98 -8.15
C LEU A 43 53.04 -15.48 -7.86
N GLY A 44 54.10 -14.73 -8.17
CA GLY A 44 54.15 -13.28 -8.01
C GLY A 44 53.03 -12.57 -8.77
N ASN A 45 52.82 -12.97 -10.03
CA ASN A 45 51.73 -12.41 -10.86
C ASN A 45 50.33 -12.73 -10.28
N LYS A 46 50.11 -13.96 -9.78
CA LYS A 46 48.84 -14.33 -9.15
C LYS A 46 48.59 -13.57 -7.85
N ILE A 47 49.63 -13.36 -7.04
CA ILE A 47 49.54 -12.56 -5.80
C ILE A 47 49.16 -11.13 -6.14
N GLY A 48 49.86 -10.48 -7.09
CA GLY A 48 49.55 -9.11 -7.50
C GLY A 48 48.13 -8.95 -8.05
N LEU A 49 47.65 -9.91 -8.85
CA LEU A 49 46.26 -9.91 -9.32
C LEU A 49 45.27 -10.04 -8.14
N THR A 50 45.57 -10.91 -7.17
CA THR A 50 44.72 -11.12 -5.99
C THR A 50 44.65 -9.84 -5.14
N GLU A 51 45.77 -9.17 -4.91
CA GLU A 51 45.82 -7.89 -4.21
C GLU A 51 44.99 -6.81 -4.91
N GLN A 52 45.10 -6.71 -6.24
CA GLN A 52 44.29 -5.77 -7.03
C GLN A 52 42.79 -6.07 -6.92
N THR A 53 42.39 -7.34 -7.00
CA THR A 53 40.98 -7.72 -6.81
C THR A 53 40.50 -7.39 -5.40
N MET A 54 41.33 -7.57 -4.38
CA MET A 54 40.98 -7.27 -3.00
C MET A 54 40.81 -5.76 -2.76
N THR A 55 41.68 -4.92 -3.36
CA THR A 55 41.50 -3.46 -3.34
C THR A 55 40.19 -3.05 -4.02
N ASN A 56 39.87 -3.63 -5.19
CA ASN A 56 38.63 -3.33 -5.90
C ASN A 56 37.39 -3.70 -5.06
N LEU A 57 37.37 -4.90 -4.49
CA LEU A 57 36.27 -5.34 -3.62
C LEU A 57 36.10 -4.43 -2.40
N LYS A 58 37.20 -3.97 -1.79
CA LYS A 58 37.15 -3.02 -0.67
C LYS A 58 36.51 -1.69 -1.07
N VAL A 59 36.82 -1.17 -2.27
CA VAL A 59 36.19 0.05 -2.80
C VAL A 59 34.69 -0.18 -3.06
N GLN A 60 34.32 -1.32 -3.64
CA GLN A 60 32.91 -1.65 -3.88
C GLN A 60 32.11 -1.77 -2.57
N ILE A 61 32.65 -2.44 -1.55
CA ILE A 61 32.02 -2.56 -0.23
C ILE A 61 31.80 -1.17 0.38
N ASN A 62 32.80 -0.29 0.32
CA ASN A 62 32.66 1.07 0.84
C ASN A 62 31.58 1.87 0.09
N ASN A 63 31.43 1.65 -1.23
CA ASN A 63 30.37 2.29 -2.00
C ASN A 63 28.98 1.73 -1.63
N ILE A 64 28.87 0.41 -1.46
CA ILE A 64 27.63 -0.24 -1.01
C ILE A 64 27.22 0.31 0.36
N ASN A 65 28.16 0.40 1.31
CA ASN A 65 27.87 0.93 2.65
C ASN A 65 27.35 2.38 2.59
N ARG A 66 27.99 3.25 1.80
CA ARG A 66 27.49 4.63 1.61
C ARG A 66 26.07 4.66 1.03
N ARG A 67 25.80 3.82 0.03
CA ARG A 67 24.46 3.73 -0.57
C ARG A 67 23.43 3.21 0.41
N LEU A 68 23.79 2.30 1.32
CA LEU A 68 22.91 1.82 2.38
C LEU A 68 22.59 2.94 3.36
N ASP A 69 23.60 3.70 3.82
CA ASP A 69 23.40 4.85 4.71
C ASP A 69 22.46 5.91 4.07
N ASP A 70 22.60 6.15 2.76
CA ASP A 70 21.74 7.08 2.03
C ASP A 70 20.30 6.54 1.91
N ILE A 71 20.13 5.23 1.69
CA ILE A 71 18.81 4.59 1.66
C ILE A 71 18.14 4.68 3.02
N GLU A 72 18.85 4.42 4.12
CA GLU A 72 18.30 4.51 5.47
C GLU A 72 17.80 5.92 5.80
N LYS A 73 18.58 6.96 5.47
CA LYS A 73 18.14 8.35 5.64
C LYS A 73 16.92 8.71 4.81
N ASN A 74 16.87 8.22 3.56
CA ASN A 74 15.72 8.44 2.69
C ASN A 74 14.47 7.73 3.24
N LEU A 75 14.61 6.52 3.78
CA LEU A 75 13.50 5.80 4.41
C LEU A 75 12.96 6.54 5.64
N GLU A 76 13.84 7.08 6.48
CA GLU A 76 13.43 7.88 7.63
C GLU A 76 12.66 9.14 7.21
N THR A 77 13.12 9.81 6.15
CA THR A 77 12.43 10.99 5.59
C THR A 77 11.04 10.62 5.07
N ILE A 78 10.92 9.51 4.32
CA ILE A 78 9.64 9.03 3.81
C ILE A 78 8.68 8.67 4.95
N ASP A 79 9.16 8.02 6.01
CA ASP A 79 8.33 7.69 7.19
C ASP A 79 7.77 8.94 7.88
N GLN A 80 8.59 10.00 8.01
CA GLN A 80 8.15 11.29 8.55
C GLN A 80 7.08 11.95 7.66
N ASP A 81 7.29 11.94 6.34
CA ASP A 81 6.33 12.50 5.38
C ASP A 81 4.99 11.74 5.39
N VAL A 82 5.03 10.40 5.49
CA VAL A 82 3.82 9.57 5.60
C VAL A 82 3.05 9.93 6.86
N LYS A 83 3.72 9.98 8.02
CA LYS A 83 3.08 10.37 9.30
C LYS A 83 2.48 11.77 9.24
N ALA A 84 3.17 12.73 8.61
CA ALA A 84 2.66 14.08 8.46
C ALA A 84 1.40 14.13 7.59
N ARG A 85 1.36 13.36 6.49
CA ARG A 85 0.17 13.25 5.63
C ARG A 85 -0.99 12.55 6.33
N ASP A 86 -0.73 11.47 7.05
CA ASP A 86 -1.77 10.76 7.81
C ASP A 86 -2.41 11.68 8.86
N ALA A 87 -1.61 12.49 9.55
CA ALA A 87 -2.13 13.49 10.49
C ALA A 87 -2.96 14.58 9.79
N GLN A 88 -2.54 15.03 8.59
CA GLN A 88 -3.32 15.98 7.80
C GLN A 88 -4.65 15.39 7.33
N LEU A 89 -4.66 14.13 6.87
CA LEU A 89 -5.87 13.43 6.45
C LEU A 89 -6.82 13.24 7.63
N ALA A 90 -6.32 12.81 8.79
CA ALA A 90 -7.14 12.67 10.00
C ALA A 90 -7.75 14.02 10.44
N GLY A 91 -6.99 15.11 10.37
CA GLY A 91 -7.49 16.45 10.64
C GLY A 91 -8.56 16.91 9.63
N HIS A 92 -8.37 16.59 8.35
CA HIS A 92 -9.32 16.88 7.29
C HIS A 92 -10.62 16.09 7.44
N ASP A 93 -10.54 14.80 7.73
CA ASP A 93 -11.70 13.94 7.97
C ASP A 93 -12.52 14.45 9.17
N THR A 94 -11.84 14.85 10.25
CA THR A 94 -12.47 15.46 11.42
C THR A 94 -13.21 16.76 11.06
N HIS A 95 -12.60 17.63 10.25
CA HIS A 95 -13.24 18.86 9.80
C HIS A 95 -14.49 18.57 8.95
N PHE A 96 -14.42 17.57 8.08
CA PHE A 96 -15.57 17.14 7.27
C PHE A 96 -16.72 16.60 8.13
N LEU A 97 -16.43 15.81 9.16
CA LEU A 97 -17.46 15.32 10.09
C LEU A 97 -18.13 16.47 10.85
N TYR A 98 -17.36 17.47 11.30
CA TYR A 98 -17.93 18.67 11.91
C TYR A 98 -18.80 19.48 10.95
N LEU A 99 -18.40 19.59 9.68
CA LEU A 99 -19.19 20.29 8.66
C LEU A 99 -20.52 19.55 8.42
N ARG A 100 -20.49 18.23 8.28
CA ARG A 100 -21.70 17.41 8.12
C ARG A 100 -22.62 17.49 9.33
N ALA A 101 -22.06 17.44 10.54
CA ALA A 101 -22.81 17.70 11.76
C ALA A 101 -23.52 19.06 11.73
N SER A 102 -22.81 20.12 11.33
CA SER A 102 -23.42 21.45 11.20
C SER A 102 -24.51 21.53 10.12
N GLU A 103 -24.41 20.76 9.04
CA GLU A 103 -25.51 20.65 8.07
C GLU A 103 -26.75 19.99 8.68
N LEU A 104 -26.58 18.95 9.49
CA LEU A 104 -27.69 18.31 10.22
C LEU A 104 -28.31 19.25 11.25
N GLU A 105 -27.50 20.01 12.00
CA GLU A 105 -27.96 21.02 12.95
C GLU A 105 -28.80 22.11 12.25
N ASN A 106 -28.35 22.59 11.10
CA ASN A 106 -29.08 23.59 10.32
C ASN A 106 -30.45 23.09 9.81
N ILE A 107 -30.60 21.78 9.59
CA ILE A 107 -31.90 21.19 9.23
C ILE A 107 -32.86 21.29 10.42
N TRP A 108 -32.38 21.05 11.65
CA TRP A 108 -33.19 21.18 12.86
C TRP A 108 -33.72 22.60 13.04
N ASP A 109 -32.83 23.60 13.05
CA ASP A 109 -33.21 25.01 13.31
C ASP A 109 -34.32 25.49 12.37
N LYS A 110 -34.27 25.06 11.10
CA LYS A 110 -35.25 25.48 10.07
C LYS A 110 -36.57 24.71 10.16
N VAL A 111 -36.55 23.46 10.64
CA VAL A 111 -37.76 22.67 10.90
C VAL A 111 -38.52 23.22 12.12
N THR A 112 -37.81 23.70 13.16
CA THR A 112 -38.44 24.25 14.37
C THR A 112 -38.94 25.69 14.20
N ASP A 113 -38.26 26.51 13.40
CA ASP A 113 -38.55 27.96 13.31
C ASP A 113 -39.66 28.32 12.31
N HIS A 114 -40.36 27.34 11.72
CA HIS A 114 -41.39 27.56 10.69
C HIS A 114 -40.89 28.41 9.50
N ILE A 115 -39.58 28.41 9.26
CA ILE A 115 -38.96 29.11 8.14
C ILE A 115 -39.41 28.40 6.85
N PRO A 116 -39.78 29.14 5.78
CA PRO A 116 -40.10 28.53 4.50
C PRO A 116 -38.99 27.57 4.08
N LEU A 117 -39.36 26.35 3.68
CA LEU A 117 -38.45 25.27 3.27
C LEU A 117 -37.54 25.66 2.08
N GLU A 118 -37.77 26.83 1.49
CA GLU A 118 -37.04 27.40 0.36
C GLU A 118 -35.60 27.82 0.68
N ASP A 119 -35.24 27.91 1.97
CA ASP A 119 -33.91 28.32 2.43
C ASP A 119 -33.07 27.18 2.99
N ILE A 120 -33.55 25.93 3.00
CA ILE A 120 -32.71 24.82 3.43
C ILE A 120 -31.74 24.53 2.28
N TYR A 121 -30.43 24.50 2.55
CA TYR A 121 -29.41 24.05 1.61
C TYR A 121 -28.54 23.00 2.30
N ILE A 122 -28.56 21.75 1.81
CA ILE A 122 -27.53 20.76 2.13
C ILE A 122 -26.47 20.96 1.06
N LEU A 123 -25.30 21.50 1.43
CA LEU A 123 -24.27 21.86 0.44
C LEU A 123 -23.72 20.61 -0.25
N GLN A 124 -23.66 19.48 0.48
CA GLN A 124 -23.03 18.25 0.00
C GLN A 124 -24.03 17.14 -0.39
N GLY A 125 -25.34 17.44 -0.42
CA GLY A 125 -26.39 16.44 -0.59
C GLY A 125 -26.51 15.47 0.59
N ALA A 126 -27.55 14.65 0.60
CA ALA A 126 -27.71 13.60 1.59
C ALA A 126 -26.72 12.45 1.36
N ASP A 127 -26.06 12.02 2.44
CA ASP A 127 -25.21 10.82 2.51
C ASP A 127 -25.40 10.19 3.89
N VAL A 128 -26.29 9.20 3.97
CA VAL A 128 -26.70 8.60 5.23
C VAL A 128 -25.54 7.92 5.96
N ALA A 129 -24.54 7.40 5.22
CA ALA A 129 -23.41 6.71 5.83
C ALA A 129 -22.43 7.70 6.45
N LEU A 130 -22.19 8.84 5.80
CA LEU A 130 -21.37 9.90 6.34
C LEU A 130 -22.05 10.61 7.51
N ASP A 131 -23.37 10.80 7.45
CA ASP A 131 -24.12 11.43 8.54
C ASP A 131 -24.17 10.56 9.80
N ILE A 132 -24.26 9.24 9.66
CA ILE A 132 -24.11 8.32 10.79
C ILE A 132 -22.71 8.47 11.42
N GLN A 133 -21.65 8.60 10.61
CA GLN A 133 -20.29 8.80 11.12
C GLN A 133 -20.16 10.14 11.85
N ALA A 134 -20.74 11.21 11.32
CA ALA A 134 -20.73 12.52 11.96
C ALA A 134 -21.45 12.49 13.32
N LEU A 135 -22.58 11.78 13.42
CA LEU A 135 -23.29 11.62 14.69
C LEU A 135 -22.51 10.77 15.69
N ASN A 136 -21.94 9.63 15.29
CA ASN A 136 -21.11 8.83 16.20
C ASN A 136 -19.89 9.62 16.70
N PHE A 137 -19.29 10.44 15.84
CA PHE A 137 -18.20 11.34 16.21
C PHE A 137 -18.65 12.40 17.23
N LEU A 138 -19.83 13.00 17.06
CA LEU A 138 -20.36 13.95 18.03
C LEU A 138 -20.75 13.30 19.37
N ASP A 139 -21.28 12.07 19.37
CA ASP A 139 -21.59 11.33 20.61
C ASP A 139 -20.34 11.16 21.50
N GLU A 140 -19.16 11.05 20.88
CA GLU A 140 -17.88 10.95 21.59
C GLU A 140 -17.26 12.30 21.96
N THR A 141 -17.56 13.38 21.21
CA THR A 141 -16.82 14.66 21.30
C THR A 141 -17.62 15.86 21.81
N ASP A 142 -18.92 15.93 21.51
CA ASP A 142 -19.79 17.07 21.81
C ASP A 142 -21.27 16.64 21.90
N GLN A 143 -21.71 16.31 23.11
CA GLN A 143 -23.07 15.83 23.39
C GLN A 143 -24.16 16.83 23.03
N GLN A 144 -23.91 18.14 23.21
CA GLN A 144 -24.93 19.16 22.94
C GLN A 144 -25.21 19.24 21.45
N ARG A 145 -24.16 19.23 20.63
CA ARG A 145 -24.29 19.20 19.18
C ARG A 145 -24.88 17.89 18.69
N TYR A 146 -24.49 16.76 19.30
CA TYR A 146 -25.05 15.45 19.00
C TYR A 146 -26.58 15.44 19.10
N GLU A 147 -27.14 15.92 20.21
CA GLU A 147 -28.59 15.94 20.42
C GLU A 147 -29.33 16.74 19.33
N VAL A 148 -28.78 17.89 18.91
CA VAL A 148 -29.37 18.74 17.85
C VAL A 148 -29.24 18.08 16.47
N ALA A 149 -28.04 17.64 16.12
CA ALA A 149 -27.77 16.98 14.84
C ALA A 149 -28.58 15.68 14.67
N GLN A 150 -28.80 14.96 15.78
CA GLN A 150 -29.62 13.75 15.79
C GLN A 150 -31.02 14.04 15.28
N VAL A 151 -31.67 15.10 15.74
CA VAL A 151 -33.02 15.42 15.27
C VAL A 151 -33.02 15.89 13.81
N GLY A 152 -31.98 16.61 13.38
CA GLY A 152 -31.76 16.93 11.96
C GLY A 152 -31.71 15.68 11.08
N PHE A 153 -30.96 14.65 11.51
CA PHE A 153 -30.90 13.35 10.84
C PHE A 153 -32.27 12.68 10.75
N GLU A 154 -33.02 12.65 11.85
CA GLU A 154 -34.34 12.00 11.87
C GLU A 154 -35.32 12.68 10.91
N ASN A 155 -35.25 14.01 10.78
CA ASN A 155 -36.06 14.75 9.82
C ASN A 155 -35.61 14.52 8.38
N LEU A 156 -34.30 14.51 8.13
CA LEU A 156 -33.74 14.34 6.79
C LEU A 156 -34.10 12.96 6.20
N TYR A 157 -33.88 11.90 6.97
CA TYR A 157 -34.05 10.53 6.49
C TYR A 157 -35.44 9.95 6.82
N GLY A 158 -36.14 10.51 7.81
CA GLY A 158 -37.40 9.97 8.33
C GLY A 158 -37.20 8.65 9.10
N LEU A 159 -36.02 8.47 9.70
CA LEU A 159 -35.61 7.28 10.44
C LEU A 159 -35.02 7.72 11.77
N SER A 160 -35.45 7.08 12.87
CA SER A 160 -34.89 7.38 14.18
C SER A 160 -33.44 6.93 14.28
N PHE A 161 -32.58 7.75 14.90
CA PHE A 161 -31.17 7.42 15.07
C PHE A 161 -31.01 6.50 16.28
N ASN A 162 -31.05 5.19 16.03
CA ASN A 162 -30.90 4.15 17.05
C ASN A 162 -30.08 2.97 16.51
N ASN A 163 -29.58 2.13 17.41
CA ASN A 163 -28.71 0.99 17.06
C ASN A 163 -29.32 0.04 16.03
N GLU A 164 -30.64 -0.21 16.09
CA GLU A 164 -31.31 -1.10 15.12
C GLU A 164 -31.28 -0.50 13.71
N ASN A 165 -31.68 0.76 13.56
CA ASN A 165 -31.69 1.46 12.27
C ASN A 165 -30.27 1.67 11.73
N ILE A 166 -29.31 2.05 12.58
CA ILE A 166 -27.90 2.22 12.20
C ILE A 166 -27.34 0.92 11.65
N GLN A 167 -27.50 -0.20 12.37
CA GLN A 167 -27.05 -1.51 11.91
C GLN A 167 -27.75 -1.93 10.61
N LYS A 168 -29.05 -1.68 10.50
CA LYS A 168 -29.85 -2.00 9.32
C LYS A 168 -29.35 -1.24 8.08
N ILE A 169 -29.09 0.06 8.20
CA ILE A 169 -28.56 0.91 7.12
C ILE A 169 -27.11 0.53 6.78
N THR A 170 -26.28 0.32 7.79
CA THR A 170 -24.86 -0.02 7.61
C THR A 170 -24.69 -1.35 6.85
N ASN A 171 -25.53 -2.33 7.15
CA ASN A 171 -25.52 -3.64 6.50
C ASN A 171 -26.38 -3.70 5.22
N ALA A 172 -27.04 -2.60 4.83
CA ALA A 172 -27.87 -2.57 3.64
C ALA A 172 -27.03 -2.65 2.36
N PRO A 173 -27.58 -3.23 1.27
CA PRO A 173 -26.95 -3.14 -0.05
C PRO A 173 -26.70 -1.69 -0.45
N PRO A 174 -25.63 -1.39 -1.21
CA PRO A 174 -25.33 -0.03 -1.68
C PRO A 174 -26.50 0.65 -2.39
N GLU A 175 -27.28 -0.12 -3.15
CA GLU A 175 -28.47 0.35 -3.87
C GLU A 175 -29.55 0.89 -2.90
N ILE A 176 -29.71 0.26 -1.73
CA ILE A 176 -30.63 0.72 -0.69
C ILE A 176 -30.13 2.02 -0.06
N ARG A 177 -28.84 2.09 0.32
CA ARG A 177 -28.26 3.32 0.90
C ARG A 177 -28.41 4.51 -0.06
N LYS A 178 -28.04 4.32 -1.32
CA LYS A 178 -28.22 5.35 -2.35
C LYS A 178 -29.70 5.72 -2.59
N THR A 179 -30.62 4.78 -2.41
CA THR A 179 -32.07 5.07 -2.47
C THR A 179 -32.51 5.94 -1.29
N ILE A 180 -31.97 5.71 -0.09
CA ILE A 180 -32.18 6.56 1.10
C ILE A 180 -31.66 7.97 0.82
N ASP A 181 -30.43 8.10 0.30
CA ASP A 181 -29.80 9.38 -0.03
C ASP A 181 -30.62 10.16 -1.06
N LYS A 182 -30.99 9.51 -2.19
CA LYS A 182 -31.84 10.12 -3.22
C LYS A 182 -33.19 10.56 -2.67
N ARG A 183 -33.82 9.72 -1.84
CA ARG A 183 -35.10 10.06 -1.22
C ARG A 183 -34.98 11.30 -0.34
N ALA A 184 -33.94 11.39 0.49
CA ALA A 184 -33.69 12.56 1.33
C ALA A 184 -33.50 13.83 0.48
N ASN A 185 -32.68 13.76 -0.58
CA ASN A 185 -32.50 14.85 -1.55
C ASN A 185 -33.81 15.25 -2.24
N LEU A 186 -34.65 14.28 -2.64
CA LEU A 186 -35.91 14.55 -3.31
C LEU A 186 -36.95 15.15 -2.36
N LYS A 187 -37.04 14.67 -1.11
CA LYS A 187 -37.92 15.26 -0.09
C LYS A 187 -37.57 16.72 0.16
N PHE A 188 -36.29 17.01 0.16
CA PHE A 188 -35.78 18.37 0.26
C PHE A 188 -36.12 19.22 -0.96
N LEU A 189 -35.85 18.70 -2.16
CA LEU A 189 -36.23 19.37 -3.40
C LEU A 189 -37.74 19.62 -3.46
N ARG A 190 -38.57 18.67 -3.00
CA ARG A 190 -40.03 18.83 -2.91
C ARG A 190 -40.41 20.00 -2.00
N ALA A 191 -39.70 20.13 -0.89
CA ALA A 191 -39.92 21.18 0.08
C ALA A 191 -39.62 22.57 -0.51
N TRP A 192 -38.62 22.67 -1.40
CA TRP A 192 -38.28 23.91 -2.10
C TRP A 192 -39.15 24.17 -3.34
N LYS A 193 -39.34 23.15 -4.18
CA LYS A 193 -40.06 23.24 -5.45
C LYS A 193 -40.83 21.94 -5.69
N TRP A 194 -42.09 21.96 -5.29
CA TRP A 194 -42.99 20.85 -5.55
C TRP A 194 -43.18 20.64 -7.06
N SER A 195 -43.14 19.37 -7.49
CA SER A 195 -43.52 18.94 -8.83
C SER A 195 -44.09 17.52 -8.75
N SER A 196 -44.96 17.18 -9.72
CA SER A 196 -45.47 15.80 -9.87
C SER A 196 -44.34 14.78 -10.07
N GLU A 197 -43.25 15.21 -10.69
CA GLU A 197 -42.08 14.42 -10.98
C GLU A 197 -41.30 14.10 -9.71
N THR A 198 -41.08 15.08 -8.84
CA THR A 198 -40.41 14.88 -7.55
C THR A 198 -41.24 13.94 -6.66
N GLU A 199 -42.56 14.10 -6.63
CA GLU A 199 -43.44 13.19 -5.87
C GLU A 199 -43.38 11.75 -6.40
N TYR A 200 -43.42 11.58 -7.73
CA TYR A 200 -43.28 10.27 -8.36
C TYR A 200 -41.96 9.58 -8.03
N LEU A 201 -40.85 10.32 -8.00
CA LEU A 201 -39.54 9.78 -7.63
C LEU A 201 -39.47 9.42 -6.14
N ILE A 202 -40.08 10.22 -5.26
CA ILE A 202 -40.20 9.88 -3.83
C ILE A 202 -41.00 8.59 -3.66
N ASP A 203 -42.14 8.45 -4.33
CA ASP A 203 -42.97 7.24 -4.31
C ASP A 203 -42.21 6.01 -4.78
N LYS A 204 -41.37 6.15 -5.82
CA LYS A 204 -40.48 5.09 -6.30
C LYS A 204 -39.47 4.67 -5.23
N CYS A 205 -38.80 5.64 -4.59
CA CYS A 205 -37.90 5.36 -3.48
C CYS A 205 -38.62 4.67 -2.32
N ASP A 206 -39.77 5.19 -1.88
CA ASP A 206 -40.58 4.61 -0.81
C ASP A 206 -41.02 3.17 -1.15
N GLY A 207 -41.31 2.90 -2.43
CA GLY A 207 -41.62 1.55 -2.91
C GLY A 207 -40.47 0.56 -2.75
N ILE A 208 -39.25 0.96 -3.14
CA ILE A 208 -38.03 0.14 -3.00
C ILE A 208 -37.73 -0.10 -1.51
N LEU A 209 -37.76 0.96 -0.69
CA LEU A 209 -37.49 0.87 0.73
C LEU A 209 -38.52 -0.02 1.43
N LYS A 210 -39.81 0.17 1.16
CA LYS A 210 -40.86 -0.67 1.75
C LYS A 210 -40.72 -2.15 1.39
N ARG A 211 -40.31 -2.47 0.15
CA ARG A 211 -40.03 -3.87 -0.25
C ARG A 211 -38.84 -4.45 0.51
N TRP A 212 -37.78 -3.66 0.69
CA TRP A 212 -36.63 -4.05 1.48
C TRP A 212 -36.96 -4.24 2.97
N GLU A 213 -37.82 -3.40 3.54
CA GLU A 213 -38.22 -3.49 4.95
C GLU A 213 -39.17 -4.65 5.25
N ASN A 214 -39.92 -5.10 4.25
CA ASN A 214 -40.97 -6.09 4.45
C ASN A 214 -40.39 -7.50 4.66
N LYS A 215 -40.13 -7.85 5.92
CA LYS A 215 -39.62 -9.15 6.39
C LYS A 215 -40.45 -10.37 5.94
N LEU A 216 -41.68 -10.17 5.44
CA LEU A 216 -42.57 -11.21 4.91
C LEU A 216 -42.21 -11.67 3.49
N ASN A 217 -41.44 -10.88 2.71
CA ASN A 217 -40.81 -11.36 1.48
C ASN A 217 -39.44 -11.92 1.84
N TRP A 218 -39.35 -13.25 1.97
CA TRP A 218 -38.13 -13.98 2.38
C TRP A 218 -36.88 -13.76 1.50
N TYR A 219 -36.96 -12.93 0.46
CA TYR A 219 -35.82 -12.48 -0.32
C TYR A 219 -36.29 -11.28 -1.15
N TYR A 220 -35.78 -10.07 -0.92
CA TYR A 220 -35.83 -9.02 -1.95
C TYR A 220 -34.71 -9.34 -2.93
N PRO A 221 -35.00 -9.92 -4.12
CA PRO A 221 -33.94 -10.50 -4.93
C PRO A 221 -32.97 -9.42 -5.41
N ASN A 222 -31.67 -9.63 -5.24
CA ASN A 222 -30.65 -8.65 -5.62
C ASN A 222 -30.77 -8.21 -7.09
N VAL A 223 -31.17 -9.12 -7.99
CA VAL A 223 -31.40 -8.80 -9.41
C VAL A 223 -32.54 -7.80 -9.57
N GLN A 224 -33.66 -8.02 -8.87
CA GLN A 224 -34.81 -7.13 -8.92
C GLN A 224 -34.49 -5.78 -8.26
N LEU A 225 -33.81 -5.76 -7.11
CA LEU A 225 -33.35 -4.53 -6.46
C LEU A 225 -32.47 -3.70 -7.39
N ARG A 226 -31.50 -4.33 -8.07
CA ARG A 226 -30.63 -3.63 -9.02
C ARG A 226 -31.41 -3.05 -10.19
N GLN A 227 -32.31 -3.82 -10.79
CA GLN A 227 -33.13 -3.33 -11.89
C GLN A 227 -34.00 -2.13 -11.45
N GLU A 228 -34.69 -2.23 -10.32
CA GLU A 228 -35.52 -1.13 -9.80
C GLU A 228 -34.67 0.10 -9.44
N TYR A 229 -33.45 -0.11 -8.94
CA TYR A 229 -32.48 0.96 -8.66
C TYR A 229 -31.96 1.61 -9.95
N GLU A 230 -31.65 0.84 -10.99
CA GLU A 230 -31.20 1.34 -12.29
C GLU A 230 -32.30 2.18 -12.96
N GLU A 231 -33.55 1.71 -12.94
CA GLU A 231 -34.70 2.49 -13.40
C GLU A 231 -34.84 3.81 -12.62
N LEU A 232 -34.68 3.78 -11.29
CA LEU A 232 -34.68 4.97 -10.46
C LEU A 232 -33.52 5.91 -10.82
N GLU A 233 -32.31 5.38 -10.99
CA GLU A 233 -31.11 6.13 -11.37
C GLU A 233 -31.30 6.84 -12.72
N GLU A 234 -31.75 6.12 -13.74
CA GLU A 234 -32.01 6.69 -15.05
C GLU A 234 -33.04 7.81 -14.98
N LEU A 235 -34.12 7.62 -14.22
CA LEU A 235 -35.12 8.67 -14.05
C LEU A 235 -34.59 9.85 -13.25
N TYR A 236 -33.77 9.61 -12.23
CA TYR A 236 -33.16 10.63 -11.39
C TYR A 236 -32.16 11.49 -12.17
N ILE A 237 -31.33 10.88 -13.02
CA ILE A 237 -30.34 11.56 -13.88
C ILE A 237 -31.00 12.22 -15.09
N ASN A 238 -31.90 11.54 -15.80
CA ASN A 238 -32.51 12.11 -17.01
C ASN A 238 -33.51 13.22 -16.71
N LYS A 239 -34.01 13.28 -15.47
CA LYS A 239 -34.93 14.31 -14.99
C LYS A 239 -34.29 15.23 -13.95
N SER A 240 -32.98 15.12 -13.70
CA SER A 240 -32.29 16.08 -12.87
C SER A 240 -32.34 17.45 -13.56
N LEU A 241 -33.07 18.35 -12.90
CA LEU A 241 -32.90 19.80 -12.93
C LEU A 241 -31.42 20.20 -12.93
#